data_AF-A0A5C0SQC0-F1
#
_entry.id   AF-A0A5C0SQC0-F1
#
_cell.length_a   1.000
_cell.length_b   1.000
_cell.length_c   1.000
_cell.angle_alpha   90.00
_cell.angle_beta   90.00
_cell.angle_gamma   90.00
#
_symmetry.space_group_name_H-M   'P 1'
#
loop_
_entity.id
_entity.type
_entity.pdbx_description
1 polymer ?
#
loop_
_entity_poly.entity_id
_entity_poly.type
_entity_poly.pdbx_seq_one_letter_code
_entity_poly.pdbx_strand_id
1 'polypeptide(L)'
;MKKGPLSELCAAVLLAAIGYLWLVNAKRPIVVDLIIETVLFGAIGVMALTMVISSPCSNRNFRRFELFFGVTYTIVAIAFALGLVYLFQNPSVREITIENIRASGLLQAMGGLKSLSFVFMLLAWYFFYRSLGISMGFKKKIAVFSAGFLGYFIPSVIIMSVTGDATVLSLGLIVGVAIGLFALIAQAPSARYLGIIFLLFSIVHLWEFYIMGTGSNLYTGLNNPAYWALVMLYGLEIRRWIQAKGGAPS
;
A
#
# COMPACT_ATOMS: atom_id res chain seq x y z
N MET A 1 -28.78 -0.84 -5.04
CA MET A 1 -28.40 -1.94 -4.11
C MET A 1 -26.98 -1.68 -3.61
N LYS A 2 -26.77 -1.57 -2.29
CA LYS A 2 -25.41 -1.54 -1.73
C LYS A 2 -24.79 -2.91 -1.97
N LYS A 3 -23.69 -2.98 -2.72
CA LYS A 3 -22.89 -4.20 -2.87
C LYS A 3 -22.32 -4.53 -1.48
N GLY A 4 -22.51 -5.77 -1.01
CA GLY A 4 -22.01 -6.20 0.29
C GLY A 4 -20.51 -6.49 0.26
N PRO A 5 -19.84 -6.54 1.43
CA PRO A 5 -18.39 -6.79 1.52
C PRO A 5 -17.95 -8.10 0.85
N LEU A 6 -18.82 -9.11 0.80
CA LEU A 6 -18.56 -10.36 0.08
C LEU A 6 -18.41 -10.15 -1.43
N SER A 7 -19.26 -9.30 -2.04
CA SER A 7 -19.20 -9.04 -3.47
C SER A 7 -17.98 -8.22 -3.89
N GLU A 8 -17.48 -7.37 -3.01
CA GLU A 8 -16.24 -6.62 -3.19
C GLU A 8 -15.02 -7.54 -3.07
N LEU A 9 -15.03 -8.45 -2.10
CA LEU A 9 -14.01 -9.50 -1.98
C LEU A 9 -13.97 -10.41 -3.21
N CYS A 10 -15.13 -10.89 -3.69
CA CYS A 10 -15.18 -11.70 -4.91
C CYS A 10 -14.63 -10.95 -6.12
N ALA A 11 -14.95 -9.66 -6.27
CA ALA A 11 -14.43 -8.85 -7.37
C ALA A 11 -12.91 -8.65 -7.28
N ALA A 12 -12.38 -8.38 -6.09
CA ALA A 12 -10.94 -8.25 -5.85
C ALA A 12 -10.19 -9.56 -6.14
N VAL A 13 -10.71 -10.69 -5.65
CA VAL A 13 -10.12 -12.02 -5.90
C VAL A 13 -10.19 -12.40 -7.38
N LEU A 14 -11.30 -12.13 -8.06
CA LEU A 14 -11.44 -12.43 -9.49
C LEU A 14 -10.45 -11.64 -10.33
N LEU A 15 -10.29 -10.35 -10.05
CA LEU A 15 -9.32 -9.51 -10.76
C LEU A 15 -7.87 -9.91 -10.47
N ALA A 16 -7.57 -10.24 -9.22
CA ALA A 16 -6.25 -10.80 -8.87
C ALA A 16 -5.99 -12.14 -9.58
N ALA A 17 -7.01 -13.01 -9.71
CA ALA A 17 -6.89 -14.27 -10.42
C ALA A 17 -6.66 -14.08 -11.92
N ILE A 18 -7.38 -13.15 -12.56
CA ILE A 18 -7.16 -12.79 -13.97
C ILE A 18 -5.75 -12.23 -14.17
N GLY A 19 -5.32 -11.31 -13.29
CA GLY A 19 -3.96 -10.77 -13.31
C GLY A 19 -2.91 -11.87 -13.14
N TYR A 20 -3.15 -12.83 -12.26
CA TYR A 20 -2.23 -13.95 -12.02
C TYR A 20 -2.13 -14.85 -13.25
N LEU A 21 -3.26 -15.19 -13.88
CA LEU A 21 -3.25 -15.94 -15.14
C LEU A 21 -2.48 -15.21 -16.23
N TRP A 22 -2.56 -13.88 -16.30
CA TRP A 22 -1.73 -13.11 -17.23
C TRP A 22 -0.24 -13.16 -16.86
N LEU A 23 0.08 -12.98 -15.58
CA LEU A 23 1.44 -12.98 -15.04
C LEU A 23 2.17 -14.30 -15.34
N VAL A 24 1.56 -15.44 -15.04
CA VAL A 24 2.19 -16.76 -15.22
C VAL A 24 2.36 -17.17 -16.68
N ASN A 25 1.53 -16.62 -17.58
CA ASN A 25 1.62 -16.88 -19.02
C ASN A 25 2.44 -15.81 -19.77
N ALA A 26 2.92 -14.76 -19.09
CA ALA A 26 3.65 -13.68 -19.72
C ALA A 26 5.12 -14.04 -19.96
N LYS A 27 5.63 -13.70 -21.14
CA LYS A 27 7.07 -13.79 -21.46
C LYS A 27 7.93 -12.86 -20.58
N ARG A 28 7.33 -11.80 -20.01
CA ARG A 28 7.96 -10.80 -19.15
C ARG A 28 7.04 -10.50 -17.94
N PRO A 29 7.05 -11.35 -16.89
CA PRO A 29 6.16 -11.19 -15.73
C PRO A 29 6.27 -9.83 -15.04
N ILE A 30 7.48 -9.29 -14.91
CA ILE A 30 7.72 -7.95 -14.31
C ILE A 30 6.99 -6.81 -15.04
N VAL A 31 6.80 -6.90 -16.37
CA VAL A 31 6.06 -5.89 -17.13
C VAL A 31 4.57 -5.97 -16.80
N VAL A 32 4.04 -7.18 -16.69
CA VAL A 32 2.63 -7.40 -16.33
C VAL A 32 2.35 -6.89 -14.92
N ASP A 33 3.23 -7.21 -13.98
CA ASP A 33 3.13 -6.74 -12.59
C ASP A 33 3.07 -5.21 -12.52
N LEU A 34 4.04 -4.52 -13.13
CA LEU A 34 4.07 -3.06 -13.18
C LEU A 34 2.86 -2.44 -13.90
N ILE A 35 2.31 -3.09 -14.94
CA ILE A 35 1.07 -2.64 -15.59
C ILE A 35 -0.09 -2.71 -14.60
N ILE A 36 -0.27 -3.86 -13.94
CA ILE A 36 -1.36 -4.07 -12.99
C ILE A 36 -1.24 -3.07 -11.83
N GLU A 37 -0.06 -2.91 -11.25
CA GLU A 37 0.19 -1.94 -10.18
C GLU A 37 -0.08 -0.50 -10.64
N THR A 38 0.40 -0.11 -11.82
CA THR A 38 0.13 1.23 -12.39
C THR A 38 -1.37 1.49 -12.52
N VAL A 39 -2.13 0.52 -13.04
CA VAL A 39 -3.58 0.63 -13.21
C VAL A 39 -4.30 0.70 -11.87
N LEU A 40 -3.97 -0.19 -10.92
CA LEU A 40 -4.60 -0.24 -9.60
C LEU A 40 -4.36 1.05 -8.82
N PHE A 41 -3.10 1.46 -8.69
CA PHE A 41 -2.76 2.68 -7.94
C PHE A 41 -3.23 3.94 -8.67
N GLY A 42 -3.19 3.95 -10.00
CA GLY A 42 -3.74 5.04 -10.80
C GLY A 42 -5.25 5.21 -10.60
N ALA A 43 -6.01 4.11 -10.65
CA ALA A 43 -7.46 4.14 -10.42
C ALA A 43 -7.81 4.61 -9.01
N ILE A 44 -7.09 4.13 -7.98
CA ILE A 44 -7.28 4.55 -6.58
C ILE A 44 -6.94 6.04 -6.41
N GLY A 45 -5.82 6.50 -6.98
CA GLY A 45 -5.38 7.89 -6.92
C GLY A 45 -6.37 8.84 -7.58
N VAL A 46 -6.76 8.54 -8.82
CA VAL A 46 -7.74 9.35 -9.58
C VAL A 46 -9.09 9.38 -8.89
N MET A 47 -9.57 8.25 -8.37
CA MET A 47 -10.82 8.19 -7.60
C MET A 47 -10.79 9.15 -6.40
N ALA A 48 -9.73 9.08 -5.58
CA ALA A 48 -9.60 9.93 -4.41
C ALA A 48 -9.51 11.42 -4.79
N LEU A 49 -8.70 11.78 -5.80
CA LEU A 49 -8.57 13.16 -6.27
C LEU A 49 -9.86 13.72 -6.88
N THR A 50 -10.59 12.92 -7.65
CA THR A 50 -11.87 13.32 -8.23
C THR A 50 -12.88 13.64 -7.14
N MET A 51 -12.91 12.83 -6.08
CA MET A 51 -13.81 13.05 -4.93
C MET A 51 -13.42 14.26 -4.09
N VAL A 52 -12.13 14.61 -4.03
CA VAL A 52 -11.71 15.91 -3.52
C VAL A 52 -12.41 16.99 -4.34
N ILE A 53 -12.25 17.02 -5.66
CA ILE A 53 -12.79 18.11 -6.48
C ILE A 53 -14.34 18.17 -6.42
N SER A 54 -15.02 17.03 -6.45
CA SER A 54 -16.47 16.97 -6.71
C SER A 54 -17.38 17.12 -5.48
N SER A 55 -16.87 16.99 -4.25
CA SER A 55 -17.74 16.96 -3.06
C SER A 55 -17.18 17.81 -1.91
N PRO A 56 -17.96 18.78 -1.36
CA PRO A 56 -17.59 19.45 -0.13
C PRO A 56 -17.68 18.48 1.06
N CYS A 57 -16.59 18.41 1.84
CA CYS A 57 -16.51 17.69 3.11
C CYS A 57 -16.43 18.71 4.26
N SER A 58 -17.30 18.58 5.28
CA SER A 58 -17.30 19.48 6.44
C SER A 58 -16.12 19.21 7.39
N ASN A 59 -15.58 17.99 7.39
CA ASN A 59 -14.44 17.62 8.23
C ASN A 59 -13.11 17.97 7.55
N ARG A 60 -12.48 19.08 7.96
CA ARG A 60 -11.20 19.57 7.42
C ARG A 60 -10.07 18.54 7.50
N ASN A 61 -10.04 17.70 8.55
CA ASN A 61 -9.01 16.66 8.66
C ASN A 61 -9.27 15.54 7.65
N PHE A 62 -10.52 15.08 7.51
CA PHE A 62 -10.86 14.07 6.51
C PHE A 62 -10.56 14.58 5.09
N ARG A 63 -10.84 15.85 4.81
CA ARG A 63 -10.51 16.48 3.54
C ARG A 63 -9.01 16.48 3.22
N ARG A 64 -8.16 16.71 4.23
CA ARG A 64 -6.70 16.61 4.07
C ARG A 64 -6.28 15.16 3.83
N PHE A 65 -6.90 14.21 4.52
CA PHE A 65 -6.69 12.79 4.25
C PHE A 65 -6.98 12.45 2.79
N GLU A 66 -8.15 12.82 2.24
CA GLU A 66 -8.51 12.57 0.85
C GLU A 66 -7.45 13.10 -0.14
N LEU A 67 -7.00 14.33 0.08
CA LEU A 67 -5.97 14.98 -0.74
C LEU A 67 -4.64 14.22 -0.68
N PHE A 68 -4.10 14.01 0.52
CA PHE A 68 -2.81 13.33 0.68
C PHE A 68 -2.86 11.87 0.22
N PHE A 69 -3.99 11.19 0.42
CA PHE A 69 -4.22 9.84 -0.08
C PHE A 69 -4.22 9.82 -1.62
N GLY A 70 -4.97 10.71 -2.27
CA GLY A 70 -5.00 10.82 -3.73
C GLY A 70 -3.64 11.17 -4.32
N VAL A 71 -2.91 12.12 -3.71
CA VAL A 71 -1.54 12.48 -4.12
C VAL A 71 -0.58 11.30 -3.96
N THR A 72 -0.65 10.57 -2.84
CA THR A 72 0.18 9.38 -2.59
C THR A 72 0.05 8.38 -3.73
N TYR A 73 -1.17 7.95 -4.04
CA TYR A 73 -1.38 6.89 -5.02
C TYR A 73 -1.18 7.35 -6.47
N THR A 74 -1.35 8.64 -6.74
CA THR A 74 -0.96 9.23 -8.03
C THR A 74 0.56 9.22 -8.21
N ILE A 75 1.33 9.59 -7.18
CA ILE A 75 2.80 9.54 -7.22
C ILE A 75 3.30 8.09 -7.37
N VAL A 76 2.68 7.14 -6.66
CA VAL A 76 2.99 5.72 -6.80
C VAL A 76 2.73 5.23 -8.22
N ALA A 77 1.59 5.58 -8.82
CA ALA A 77 1.28 5.23 -10.21
C ALA A 77 2.29 5.82 -11.21
N ILE A 78 2.72 7.08 -11.02
CA ILE A 78 3.78 7.69 -11.83
C ILE A 78 5.09 6.94 -11.66
N ALA A 79 5.46 6.57 -10.43
CA ALA A 79 6.68 5.81 -10.17
C ALA A 79 6.69 4.47 -10.94
N PHE A 80 5.57 3.74 -10.93
CA PHE A 80 5.45 2.50 -11.68
C PHE A 80 5.45 2.71 -13.20
N ALA A 81 4.83 3.79 -13.69
CA ALA A 81 4.90 4.17 -15.09
C ALA A 81 6.35 4.44 -15.55
N LEU A 82 7.20 5.06 -14.71
CA LEU A 82 8.63 5.23 -15.01
C LEU A 82 9.35 3.89 -15.13
N GLY A 83 9.03 2.91 -14.26
CA GLY A 83 9.54 1.54 -14.36
C GLY A 83 9.13 0.86 -15.67
N LEU A 84 7.87 1.03 -16.09
CA LEU A 84 7.40 0.53 -17.39
C LEU A 84 8.13 1.15 -18.57
N VAL A 85 8.30 2.47 -18.56
CA VAL A 85 9.07 3.18 -19.61
C VAL A 85 10.48 2.61 -19.70
N TYR A 86 11.16 2.41 -18.57
CA TYR A 86 12.49 1.81 -18.54
C TYR A 86 12.51 0.40 -19.15
N LEU A 87 11.54 -0.47 -18.79
CA LEU A 87 11.49 -1.85 -19.29
C LEU A 87 11.08 -1.95 -20.77
N PHE A 88 10.34 -0.99 -21.30
CA PHE A 88 10.06 -0.90 -22.73
C PHE A 88 11.29 -0.43 -23.52
N GLN A 89 12.09 0.47 -22.94
CA GLN A 89 13.38 0.89 -23.53
C GLN A 89 14.45 -0.20 -23.44
N ASN A 90 14.34 -1.12 -22.46
CA ASN A 90 15.33 -2.18 -22.20
C ASN A 90 14.65 -3.56 -22.26
N PRO A 91 14.29 -4.07 -23.45
CA PRO A 91 13.51 -5.31 -23.60
C PRO A 91 14.26 -6.57 -23.15
N SER A 92 15.59 -6.54 -23.08
CA SER A 92 16.43 -7.64 -22.58
C SER A 92 16.37 -7.79 -21.06
N VAL A 93 15.98 -6.74 -20.33
CA VAL A 93 15.89 -6.76 -18.87
C VAL A 93 14.65 -7.56 -18.46
N ARG A 94 14.91 -8.65 -17.73
CA ARG A 94 13.88 -9.54 -17.16
C ARG A 94 13.58 -9.25 -15.70
N GLU A 95 14.51 -8.61 -15.00
CA GLU A 95 14.41 -8.24 -13.60
C GLU A 95 15.19 -6.94 -13.36
N ILE A 96 14.69 -6.06 -12.49
CA ILE A 96 15.36 -4.82 -12.14
C ILE A 96 16.32 -5.08 -10.97
N THR A 97 17.61 -5.10 -11.25
CA THR A 97 18.66 -5.26 -10.24
C THR A 97 19.15 -3.92 -9.69
N ILE A 98 19.98 -3.95 -8.65
CA ILE A 98 20.57 -2.73 -8.08
C ILE A 98 21.52 -2.03 -9.07
N GLU A 99 22.17 -2.77 -9.95
CA GLU A 99 23.00 -2.24 -11.03
C GLU A 99 22.14 -1.47 -12.03
N ASN A 100 20.97 -2.01 -12.39
CA ASN A 100 20.02 -1.29 -13.25
C ASN A 100 19.57 0.02 -12.61
N ILE A 101 19.26 0.01 -11.31
CA ILE A 101 18.85 1.21 -10.57
C ILE A 101 19.99 2.25 -10.57
N ARG A 102 21.23 1.85 -10.28
CA ARG A 102 22.37 2.77 -10.28
C ARG A 102 22.66 3.35 -11.66
N ALA A 103 22.46 2.58 -12.72
CA ALA A 103 22.73 3.00 -14.10
C ALA A 103 21.62 3.84 -14.75
N SER A 104 20.41 3.88 -14.17
CA SER A 104 19.23 4.49 -14.82
C SER A 104 18.63 5.63 -14.01
N GLY A 105 18.67 6.84 -14.55
CA GLY A 105 18.00 8.00 -13.96
C GLY A 105 16.48 7.82 -13.80
N LEU A 106 15.85 7.04 -14.70
CA LEU A 106 14.42 6.70 -14.61
C LEU A 106 14.12 5.83 -13.38
N LEU A 107 14.96 4.81 -13.12
CA LEU A 107 14.78 3.93 -11.97
C LEU A 107 15.13 4.62 -10.65
N GLN A 108 16.12 5.52 -10.64
CA GLN A 108 16.39 6.38 -9.48
C GLN A 108 15.22 7.32 -9.19
N ALA A 109 14.64 7.94 -10.22
CA ALA A 109 13.44 8.77 -10.09
C ALA A 109 12.23 7.97 -9.57
N MET A 110 12.02 6.76 -10.08
CA MET A 110 11.01 5.82 -9.55
C MET A 110 11.21 5.56 -8.05
N GLY A 111 12.44 5.24 -7.63
CA GLY A 111 12.78 5.03 -6.22
C GLY A 111 12.51 6.28 -5.37
N GLY A 112 12.93 7.45 -5.83
CA GLY A 112 12.70 8.73 -5.14
C GLY A 112 11.21 9.08 -5.00
N LEU A 113 10.42 8.88 -6.06
CA LEU A 113 8.97 9.09 -6.02
C LEU A 113 8.28 8.10 -5.06
N LYS A 114 8.70 6.83 -5.05
CA LYS A 114 8.21 5.85 -4.07
C LYS A 114 8.53 6.31 -2.65
N SER A 115 9.75 6.73 -2.35
CA SER A 115 10.12 7.26 -1.03
C SER A 115 9.30 8.50 -0.63
N LEU A 116 9.09 9.42 -1.56
CA LEU A 116 8.25 10.61 -1.32
C LEU A 116 6.79 10.23 -1.04
N SER A 117 6.27 9.22 -1.73
CA SER A 117 4.89 8.75 -1.51
C SER A 117 4.65 8.25 -0.09
N PHE A 118 5.66 7.65 0.58
CA PHE A 118 5.54 7.24 1.97
C PHE A 118 5.30 8.42 2.92
N VAL A 119 5.91 9.58 2.64
CA VAL A 119 5.70 10.79 3.44
C VAL A 119 4.25 11.25 3.33
N PHE A 120 3.71 11.31 2.10
CA PHE A 120 2.31 11.66 1.88
C PHE A 120 1.35 10.63 2.46
N MET A 121 1.69 9.34 2.41
CA MET A 121 0.92 8.28 3.01
C MET A 121 0.81 8.46 4.53
N LEU A 122 1.92 8.74 5.22
CA LEU A 122 1.93 9.01 6.66
C LEU A 122 1.08 10.24 7.01
N LEU A 123 1.17 11.30 6.21
CA LEU A 123 0.33 12.50 6.38
C LEU A 123 -1.15 12.18 6.19
N ALA A 124 -1.51 11.43 5.15
CA ALA A 124 -2.88 11.00 4.90
C ALA A 124 -3.45 10.27 6.11
N TRP A 125 -2.74 9.25 6.59
CA TRP A 125 -3.18 8.45 7.73
C TRP A 125 -3.21 9.22 9.04
N TYR A 126 -2.30 10.17 9.23
CA TYR A 126 -2.33 11.05 10.38
C TYR A 126 -3.60 11.90 10.39
N PHE A 127 -3.97 12.51 9.25
CA PHE A 127 -5.19 13.29 9.15
C PHE A 127 -6.46 12.43 9.26
N PHE A 128 -6.44 11.20 8.75
CA PHE A 128 -7.52 10.25 8.95
C PHE A 128 -7.71 9.92 10.44
N TYR A 129 -6.63 9.58 11.14
CA TYR A 129 -6.65 9.38 12.59
C TYR A 129 -7.25 10.59 13.33
N ARG A 130 -6.83 11.82 12.97
CA ARG A 130 -7.38 13.06 13.55
C ARG A 130 -8.87 13.23 13.24
N SER A 131 -9.33 12.79 12.07
CA SER A 131 -10.73 12.90 11.66
C SER A 131 -11.68 12.00 12.45
N LEU A 132 -11.18 10.87 12.98
CA LEU A 132 -11.96 9.89 13.74
C LEU A 132 -12.30 10.33 15.16
N GLY A 133 -11.67 11.39 15.68
CA GLY A 133 -11.99 11.91 17.02
C GLY A 133 -11.73 10.95 18.17
N ILE A 134 -10.77 10.01 18.01
CA ILE A 134 -10.50 8.97 19.01
C ILE A 134 -10.04 9.61 20.34
N SER A 135 -10.93 9.57 21.33
CA SER A 135 -10.66 10.03 22.69
C SER A 135 -10.00 8.91 23.50
N MET A 136 -8.74 9.13 23.86
CA MET A 136 -7.93 8.16 24.60
C MET A 136 -6.84 8.91 25.36
N GLY A 137 -6.54 8.48 26.60
CA GLY A 137 -5.43 9.05 27.37
C GLY A 137 -4.08 8.85 26.70
N PHE A 138 -3.16 9.81 26.87
CA PHE A 138 -1.84 9.82 26.20
C PHE A 138 -1.02 8.53 26.42
N LYS A 139 -0.98 8.02 27.66
CA LYS A 139 -0.30 6.75 27.99
C LYS A 139 -0.82 5.57 27.18
N LYS A 140 -2.15 5.48 27.02
CA LYS A 140 -2.79 4.39 26.25
C LYS A 140 -2.53 4.56 24.75
N LYS A 141 -2.46 5.80 24.23
CA LYS A 141 -2.04 6.06 22.83
C LYS A 141 -0.63 5.57 22.57
N ILE A 142 0.32 5.89 23.45
CA ILE A 142 1.70 5.39 23.33
C ILE A 142 1.70 3.86 23.37
N ALA A 143 1.02 3.24 24.33
CA ALA A 143 1.00 1.78 24.44
C ALA A 143 0.44 1.11 23.18
N VAL A 144 -0.68 1.60 22.63
CA VAL A 144 -1.29 1.04 21.40
C VAL A 144 -0.39 1.27 20.19
N PHE A 145 0.20 2.46 20.05
CA PHE A 145 1.13 2.75 18.97
C PHE A 145 2.35 1.84 19.04
N SER A 146 3.00 1.75 20.21
CA SER A 146 4.18 0.93 20.43
C SER A 146 3.88 -0.55 20.20
N ALA A 147 2.71 -1.04 20.61
CA ALA A 147 2.31 -2.42 20.35
C ALA A 147 2.19 -2.71 18.85
N GLY A 148 1.54 -1.82 18.08
CA GLY A 148 1.47 -1.95 16.63
C GLY A 148 2.87 -1.87 15.98
N PHE A 149 3.65 -0.85 16.34
CA PHE A 149 5.01 -0.65 15.84
C PHE A 149 5.89 -1.88 16.09
N LEU A 150 5.97 -2.35 17.33
CA LEU A 150 6.77 -3.52 17.71
C LEU A 150 6.26 -4.80 17.05
N GLY A 151 4.95 -4.94 16.86
CA GLY A 151 4.36 -6.08 16.16
C GLY A 151 4.85 -6.24 14.72
N TYR A 152 5.26 -5.17 14.05
CA TYR A 152 5.87 -5.22 12.72
C TYR A 152 7.40 -5.17 12.76
N PHE A 153 7.95 -4.33 13.63
CA PHE A 153 9.39 -4.11 13.72
C PHE A 153 10.15 -5.34 14.20
N ILE A 154 9.63 -6.08 15.19
CA ILE A 154 10.28 -7.29 15.71
C ILE A 154 10.42 -8.38 14.63
N PRO A 155 9.35 -8.76 13.89
CA PRO A 155 9.50 -9.66 12.74
C PRO A 155 10.51 -9.17 11.70
N SER A 156 10.57 -7.86 11.43
CA SER A 156 11.55 -7.29 10.49
C SER A 156 12.99 -7.51 10.96
N VAL A 157 13.27 -7.34 12.26
CA VAL A 157 14.58 -7.64 12.86
C VAL A 157 14.92 -9.12 12.76
N ILE A 158 13.94 -10.01 12.99
CA ILE A 158 14.13 -11.46 12.84
C ILE A 158 14.47 -11.80 11.38
N ILE A 159 13.72 -11.27 10.42
CA ILE A 159 13.99 -11.50 8.98
C ILE A 159 15.39 -11.00 8.61
N MET A 160 15.77 -9.79 9.03
CA MET A 160 17.13 -9.27 8.81
C MET A 160 18.19 -10.21 9.39
N SER A 161 17.99 -10.74 10.60
CA SER A 161 18.96 -11.65 11.23
C SER A 161 19.14 -12.97 10.47
N VAL A 162 18.10 -13.44 9.79
CA VAL A 162 18.12 -14.68 9.01
C VAL A 162 18.66 -14.46 7.60
N THR A 163 18.34 -13.32 7.00
CA THR A 163 18.62 -13.03 5.57
C THR A 163 19.89 -12.21 5.36
N GLY A 164 20.37 -11.50 6.38
CA GLY A 164 21.47 -10.55 6.27
C GLY A 164 21.12 -9.24 5.55
N ASP A 165 19.87 -9.04 5.15
CA ASP A 165 19.45 -7.85 4.39
C ASP A 165 19.13 -6.67 5.32
N ALA A 166 20.06 -5.73 5.44
CA ALA A 166 19.91 -4.53 6.25
C ALA A 166 18.79 -3.58 5.75
N THR A 167 18.35 -3.68 4.49
CA THR A 167 17.27 -2.84 3.96
C THR A 167 15.92 -3.17 4.60
N VAL A 168 15.75 -4.42 5.06
CA VAL A 168 14.57 -4.88 5.81
C VAL A 168 14.40 -4.08 7.10
N LEU A 169 15.48 -3.64 7.75
CA LEU A 169 15.39 -2.85 8.98
C LEU A 169 14.86 -1.44 8.72
N SER A 170 15.35 -0.77 7.68
CA SER A 170 14.87 0.58 7.31
C SER A 170 13.39 0.55 6.93
N LEU A 171 12.97 -0.46 6.17
CA LEU A 171 11.57 -0.68 5.82
C LEU A 171 10.74 -1.08 7.06
N GLY A 172 11.30 -1.92 7.93
CA GLY A 172 10.75 -2.30 9.23
C GLY A 172 10.41 -1.11 10.11
N LEU A 173 11.30 -0.11 10.15
CA LEU A 173 11.08 1.13 10.88
C LEU A 173 9.96 1.97 10.26
N ILE A 174 10.01 2.23 8.95
CA ILE A 174 9.04 3.09 8.25
C ILE A 174 7.63 2.46 8.28
N VAL A 175 7.52 1.19 7.89
CA VAL A 175 6.24 0.47 7.88
C VAL A 175 5.77 0.20 9.31
N GLY A 176 6.68 -0.02 10.26
CA GLY A 176 6.35 -0.11 11.68
C GLY A 176 5.67 1.15 12.20
N VAL A 177 6.13 2.34 11.82
CA VAL A 177 5.46 3.61 12.18
C VAL A 177 4.05 3.67 11.58
N ALA A 178 3.88 3.24 10.33
CA ALA A 178 2.56 3.17 9.71
C ALA A 178 1.64 2.19 10.45
N ILE A 179 2.11 0.98 10.78
CA ILE A 179 1.34 -0.02 11.54
C ILE A 179 0.99 0.49 12.94
N GLY A 180 1.90 1.17 13.64
CA GLY A 180 1.61 1.82 14.92
C GLY A 180 0.49 2.85 14.81
N LEU A 181 0.47 3.64 13.74
CA LEU A 181 -0.61 4.58 13.45
C LEU A 181 -1.93 3.86 13.12
N PHE A 182 -1.89 2.77 12.35
CA PHE A 182 -3.07 1.96 12.07
C PHE A 182 -3.63 1.26 13.31
N ALA A 183 -2.77 0.85 14.25
CA ALA A 183 -3.21 0.31 15.54
C ALA A 183 -4.02 1.34 16.36
N LEU A 184 -3.64 2.63 16.27
CA LEU A 184 -4.43 3.72 16.84
C LEU A 184 -5.76 3.92 16.09
N ILE A 185 -5.74 3.89 14.76
CA ILE A 185 -6.95 4.02 13.92
C ILE A 185 -7.95 2.89 14.21
N ALA A 186 -7.47 1.65 14.38
CA ALA A 186 -8.29 0.47 14.67
C ALA A 186 -9.00 0.53 16.04
N GLN A 187 -8.67 1.49 16.90
CA GLN A 187 -9.43 1.76 18.13
C GLN A 187 -10.83 2.32 17.84
N ALA A 188 -11.04 2.94 16.67
CA ALA A 188 -12.38 3.27 16.19
C ALA A 188 -13.04 2.03 15.57
N PRO A 189 -14.17 1.53 16.10
CA PRO A 189 -14.81 0.31 15.60
C PRO A 189 -15.11 0.33 14.09
N SER A 190 -15.51 1.49 13.57
CA SER A 190 -15.81 1.72 12.16
C SER A 190 -14.60 1.56 11.23
N ALA A 191 -13.38 1.73 11.75
CA ALA A 191 -12.13 1.67 10.98
C ALA A 191 -11.36 0.35 11.18
N ARG A 192 -11.90 -0.61 11.95
CA ARG A 192 -11.24 -1.90 12.20
C ARG A 192 -11.02 -2.71 10.94
N TYR A 193 -12.00 -2.75 10.03
CA TYR A 193 -11.89 -3.50 8.79
C TYR A 193 -10.73 -2.99 7.92
N LEU A 194 -10.61 -1.67 7.79
CA LEU A 194 -9.48 -1.01 7.16
C LEU A 194 -8.14 -1.36 7.84
N GLY A 195 -8.11 -1.40 9.17
CA GLY A 195 -6.93 -1.85 9.94
C GLY A 195 -6.54 -3.31 9.65
N ILE A 196 -7.52 -4.21 9.49
CA ILE A 196 -7.29 -5.61 9.12
C ILE A 196 -6.70 -5.70 7.71
N ILE A 197 -7.26 -4.98 6.73
CA ILE A 197 -6.74 -4.97 5.36
C ILE A 197 -5.28 -4.49 5.34
N PHE A 198 -4.98 -3.41 6.07
CA PHE A 198 -3.61 -2.87 6.13
C PHE A 198 -2.63 -3.84 6.83
N LEU A 199 -3.07 -4.52 7.90
CA LEU A 199 -2.25 -5.54 8.55
C LEU A 199 -1.93 -6.71 7.60
N LEU A 200 -2.93 -7.21 6.86
CA LEU A 200 -2.73 -8.27 5.87
C LEU A 200 -1.75 -7.81 4.77
N PHE A 201 -1.92 -6.58 4.28
CA PHE A 201 -1.02 -5.98 3.30
C PHE A 201 0.42 -5.93 3.81
N SER A 202 0.62 -5.52 5.05
CA SER A 202 1.93 -5.49 5.70
C SER A 202 2.53 -6.88 5.94
N ILE A 203 1.72 -7.89 6.27
CA ILE A 203 2.19 -9.28 6.40
C ILE A 203 2.70 -9.80 5.05
N VAL A 204 2.00 -9.50 3.95
CA VAL A 204 2.47 -9.86 2.60
C VAL A 204 3.85 -9.26 2.32
N HIS A 205 4.09 -7.99 2.68
CA HIS A 205 5.43 -7.39 2.49
C HIS A 205 6.52 -8.05 3.33
N LEU A 206 6.25 -8.36 4.60
CA LEU A 206 7.22 -9.10 5.44
C LEU A 206 7.56 -10.45 4.81
N TRP A 207 6.56 -11.14 4.30
CA TRP A 207 6.73 -12.41 3.62
C TRP A 207 7.58 -12.25 2.34
N GLU A 208 7.36 -11.20 1.57
CA GLU A 208 8.17 -10.89 0.38
C GLU A 208 9.62 -10.60 0.72
N PHE A 209 9.89 -9.81 1.76
CA PHE A 209 11.27 -9.56 2.23
C PHE A 209 11.97 -10.84 2.66
N TYR A 210 11.26 -11.73 3.34
CA TYR A 210 11.81 -13.02 3.73
C TYR A 210 12.15 -13.89 2.51
N ILE A 211 11.26 -13.96 1.51
CA ILE A 211 11.49 -14.73 0.27
C ILE A 211 12.68 -14.15 -0.51
N MET A 212 12.72 -12.83 -0.72
CA MET A 212 13.85 -12.19 -1.42
C MET A 212 15.16 -12.39 -0.68
N GLY A 213 15.16 -12.20 0.63
CA GLY A 213 16.35 -12.33 1.46
C GLY A 213 16.88 -13.77 1.55
N THR A 214 16.07 -14.76 1.21
CA THR A 214 16.50 -16.18 1.07
C THR A 214 16.90 -16.53 -0.37
N GLY A 215 16.96 -15.56 -1.29
CA GLY A 215 17.38 -15.73 -2.67
C GLY A 215 16.30 -16.33 -3.60
N SER A 216 15.04 -16.36 -3.16
CA SER A 216 13.93 -16.89 -3.95
C SER A 216 13.26 -15.79 -4.79
N ASN A 217 12.84 -16.14 -6.01
CA ASN A 217 12.18 -15.21 -6.91
C ASN A 217 10.75 -14.88 -6.46
N LEU A 218 10.40 -13.59 -6.42
CA LEU A 218 9.05 -13.12 -6.08
C LEU A 218 8.03 -13.25 -7.22
N TYR A 219 8.45 -13.05 -8.47
CA TYR A 219 7.54 -12.74 -9.58
C TYR A 219 6.61 -13.88 -10.04
N THR A 220 6.79 -15.11 -9.53
CA THR A 220 5.95 -16.27 -9.86
C THR A 220 5.14 -16.79 -8.68
N GLY A 221 5.24 -16.13 -7.51
CA GLY A 221 4.56 -16.54 -6.29
C GLY A 221 3.10 -16.07 -6.20
N LEU A 222 2.38 -16.57 -5.20
CA LEU A 222 1.05 -16.10 -4.82
C LEU A 222 1.07 -14.72 -4.13
N ASN A 223 2.25 -14.14 -3.92
CA ASN A 223 2.43 -12.84 -3.28
C ASN A 223 1.82 -11.70 -4.14
N ASN A 224 2.10 -11.67 -5.44
CA ASN A 224 1.57 -10.66 -6.35
C ASN A 224 0.02 -10.63 -6.39
N PRO A 225 -0.69 -11.76 -6.60
CA PRO A 225 -2.15 -11.74 -6.56
C PRO A 225 -2.71 -11.42 -5.17
N ALA A 226 -2.08 -11.88 -4.09
CA ALA A 226 -2.49 -11.51 -2.74
C ALA A 226 -2.36 -9.99 -2.50
N TYR A 227 -1.24 -9.41 -2.94
CA TYR A 227 -0.97 -7.98 -2.89
C TYR A 227 -2.00 -7.19 -3.70
N TRP A 228 -2.26 -7.55 -4.96
CA TRP A 228 -3.24 -6.86 -5.80
C TRP A 228 -4.65 -6.95 -5.23
N ALA A 229 -5.08 -8.11 -4.72
CA ALA A 229 -6.37 -8.27 -4.07
C ALA A 229 -6.51 -7.36 -2.84
N LEU A 230 -5.45 -7.25 -2.03
CA LEU A 230 -5.44 -6.38 -0.85
C LEU A 230 -5.44 -4.90 -1.22
N VAL A 231 -4.69 -4.49 -2.25
CA VAL A 231 -4.71 -3.11 -2.79
C VAL A 231 -6.12 -2.75 -3.27
N MET A 232 -6.79 -3.67 -3.96
CA MET A 232 -8.16 -3.48 -4.41
C MET A 232 -9.15 -3.35 -3.25
N LEU A 233 -9.10 -4.26 -2.28
CA LEU A 233 -9.95 -4.20 -1.08
C LEU A 233 -9.74 -2.90 -0.31
N TYR A 234 -8.48 -2.49 -0.17
CA TYR A 234 -8.12 -1.23 0.46
C TYR A 234 -8.68 -0.02 -0.30
N GLY A 235 -8.55 0.01 -1.63
CA GLY A 235 -9.14 1.05 -2.47
C GLY A 235 -10.67 1.14 -2.35
N LEU A 236 -11.35 -0.01 -2.32
CA LEU A 236 -12.81 -0.09 -2.14
C LEU A 236 -13.24 0.38 -0.74
N GLU A 237 -12.51 -0.02 0.30
CA GLU A 237 -12.79 0.42 1.67
C GLU A 237 -12.58 1.93 1.82
N ILE A 238 -11.54 2.48 1.20
CA ILE A 238 -11.32 3.92 1.20
C ILE A 238 -12.40 4.65 0.44
N ARG A 239 -12.83 4.13 -0.71
CA ARG A 239 -13.99 4.65 -1.44
C ARG A 239 -15.22 4.72 -0.55
N ARG A 240 -15.50 3.65 0.21
CA ARG A 240 -16.62 3.60 1.16
C ARG A 240 -16.52 4.73 2.19
N TRP A 241 -15.35 4.95 2.78
CA TRP A 241 -15.09 6.03 3.72
C TRP A 241 -15.28 7.42 3.10
N ILE A 242 -14.77 7.63 1.89
CA ILE A 242 -14.87 8.91 1.18
C ILE A 242 -16.33 9.21 0.82
N GLN A 243 -17.07 8.21 0.32
CA GLN A 243 -18.49 8.35 0.00
C GLN A 243 -19.35 8.62 1.25
N ALA A 244 -18.96 8.06 2.40
CA ALA A 244 -19.58 8.36 3.68
C ALA A 244 -19.11 9.69 4.30
N LYS A 245 -18.28 10.47 3.57
CA LYS A 245 -17.72 11.78 3.97
C LYS A 245 -16.99 11.75 5.32
N GLY A 246 -16.32 10.65 5.64
CA GLY A 246 -15.65 10.47 6.92
C GLY A 246 -16.59 10.20 8.10
N GLY A 247 -17.90 10.10 7.87
CA GLY A 247 -18.84 9.51 8.81
C GLY A 247 -18.76 7.99 8.72
N ALA A 248 -18.64 7.31 9.86
CA ALA A 248 -18.73 5.85 9.89
C ALA A 248 -20.07 5.40 9.30
N PRO A 249 -20.11 4.50 8.30
CA PRO A 249 -21.36 3.92 7.86
C PRO A 249 -21.99 3.16 9.02
N SER A 250 -23.27 3.43 9.27
CA SER A 250 -24.10 2.70 10.23
C SER A 250 -24.32 1.25 9.83
#